data_AF-A0A183G6M5-F1
#
_entry.id   AF-A0A183G6M5-F1
#
_cell.length_a   1.000
_cell.length_b   1.000
_cell.length_c   1.000
_cell.angle_alpha   90.00
_cell.angle_beta   90.00
_cell.angle_gamma   90.00
#
_symmetry.space_group_name_H-M   'P 1'
#
loop_
_entity.id
_entity.type
_entity.pdbx_description
1 polymer ?
#
loop_
_entity_poly.entity_id
_entity_poly.type
_entity_poly.pdbx_seq_one_letter_code
_entity_poly.pdbx_strand_id
1 'polypeptide(L)' 'MSNDQQDVQQSQRRGRYSRVSRSQKKILVKLVFVDGRITHETAQIAGVIENTARSIINSYKRKGEIYR' A
#
# COMPACT_ATOMS: atom_id res chain seq x y z
N MET A 1 -14.76 32.85 28.09
CA MET A 1 -14.92 32.45 26.68
C MET A 1 -13.97 31.29 26.43
N SER A 2 -14.51 30.06 26.39
CA SER A 2 -13.76 28.89 25.96
C SER A 2 -13.49 28.99 24.47
N ASN A 3 -12.29 28.61 24.04
CA ASN A 3 -12.10 27.95 22.75
C ASN A 3 -10.83 27.13 22.81
N ASP A 4 -11.02 25.84 23.08
CA ASP A 4 -10.15 24.74 22.68
C ASP A 4 -9.91 24.81 21.16
N GLN A 5 -8.73 25.22 20.74
CA GLN A 5 -8.24 24.91 19.39
C GLN A 5 -7.13 23.87 19.47
N GLN A 6 -7.65 22.65 19.50
CA GLN A 6 -7.07 21.35 19.21
C GLN A 6 -5.92 21.40 18.20
N ASP A 7 -4.75 20.96 18.67
CA ASP A 7 -4.12 19.72 18.23
C ASP A 7 -4.47 19.26 16.80
N VAL A 8 -3.69 19.70 15.80
CA VAL A 8 -3.54 19.00 14.51
C VAL A 8 -2.34 19.56 13.74
N GLN A 9 -1.11 19.32 14.24
CA GLN A 9 0.08 19.51 13.41
C GLN A 9 1.08 18.34 13.47
N GLN A 10 0.56 17.13 13.68
CA GLN A 10 1.35 15.89 13.60
C GLN A 10 0.84 14.93 12.52
N SER A 11 0.91 15.26 11.22
CA SER A 11 0.81 14.21 10.17
C SER A 11 1.23 14.64 8.76
N GLN A 12 2.38 15.28 8.58
CA GLN A 12 2.97 15.44 7.24
C GLN A 12 4.09 14.43 6.94
N ARG A 13 4.01 13.23 7.52
CA ARG A 13 4.81 12.05 7.10
C ARG A 13 4.10 11.24 6.01
N ARG A 14 3.38 11.89 5.09
CA ARG A 14 2.82 11.20 3.91
C ARG A 14 3.95 10.98 2.90
N GLY A 15 4.78 9.98 3.16
CA GLY A 15 5.75 9.46 2.21
C GLY A 15 5.06 9.13 0.87
N ARG A 16 5.81 9.25 -0.22
CA ARG A 16 5.42 9.18 -1.64
C ARG A 16 4.48 8.01 -2.06
N TYR A 17 4.17 7.08 -1.17
CA TYR A 17 3.21 5.99 -1.31
C TYR A 17 1.75 6.37 -0.97
N SER A 18 1.45 7.65 -0.75
CA SER A 18 0.10 8.16 -0.44
C SER A 18 -0.93 7.95 -1.56
N ARG A 19 -0.50 7.56 -2.77
CA ARG A 19 -1.38 7.31 -3.92
C ARG A 19 -2.05 5.93 -3.95
N VAL A 20 -1.49 4.94 -3.25
CA VAL A 20 -2.06 3.58 -3.27
C VAL A 20 -2.78 3.31 -1.96
N SER A 21 -4.09 3.16 -2.06
CA SER A 21 -4.97 2.87 -0.92
C SER A 21 -4.63 1.54 -0.27
N ARG A 22 -5.04 1.37 1.00
CA ARG A 22 -4.82 0.11 1.74
C ARG A 22 -5.54 -1.07 1.07
N SER A 23 -6.71 -0.85 0.47
CA SER A 23 -7.46 -1.88 -0.27
C SER A 23 -6.68 -2.35 -1.50
N GLN A 24 -6.15 -1.42 -2.31
CA GLN A 24 -5.32 -1.76 -3.47
C GLN A 24 -4.07 -2.55 -3.07
N LYS A 25 -3.40 -2.16 -1.96
CA LYS A 25 -2.27 -2.92 -1.42
C LYS A 25 -2.67 -4.34 -1.02
N LYS A 26 -3.81 -4.52 -0.35
CA LYS A 26 -4.33 -5.84 0.03
C LYS A 26 -4.63 -6.71 -1.20
N ILE A 27 -5.26 -6.13 -2.23
CA ILE A 27 -5.57 -6.82 -3.49
C ILE A 27 -4.28 -7.28 -4.17
N LEU A 28 -3.29 -6.39 -4.32
CA LEU A 28 -1.98 -6.72 -4.90
C LEU A 28 -1.31 -7.88 -4.17
N VAL A 29 -1.27 -7.82 -2.84
CA VAL A 29 -0.60 -8.84 -2.02
C VAL A 29 -1.35 -10.17 -2.09
N LYS A 30 -2.69 -10.17 -2.00
CA LYS A 30 -3.47 -11.41 -2.13
C LYS A 30 -3.25 -12.07 -3.49
N LEU A 31 -3.38 -11.31 -4.58
CA LEU A 31 -3.24 -11.88 -5.92
C LEU A 31 -1.84 -12.45 -6.17
N VAL A 32 -0.79 -11.80 -5.68
CA VAL A 32 0.60 -12.24 -5.94
C VAL A 32 1.03 -13.38 -5.01
N PHE A 33 0.70 -13.31 -3.72
CA PHE A 33 1.19 -14.27 -2.74
C PHE A 33 0.23 -15.43 -2.47
N VAL A 34 -1.08 -15.24 -2.66
CA VAL A 34 -2.09 -16.31 -2.48
C VAL A 34 -2.43 -16.94 -3.83
N ASP A 35 -2.77 -16.12 -4.82
CA ASP A 35 -3.25 -16.62 -6.12
C ASP A 35 -2.11 -16.85 -7.13
N GLY A 36 -0.86 -16.56 -6.77
CA GLY A 36 0.33 -16.79 -7.62
C GLY A 36 0.38 -15.96 -8.91
N ARG A 37 -0.42 -14.89 -9.01
CA ARG A 37 -0.54 -14.06 -10.22
C ARG A 37 0.72 -13.24 -10.47
N ILE A 38 1.01 -13.00 -11.76
CA ILE A 38 2.13 -12.15 -12.17
C ILE A 38 1.83 -10.66 -11.89
N THR A 39 2.88 -9.89 -11.56
CA THR A 39 2.75 -8.48 -11.15
C THR A 39 2.01 -7.59 -12.16
N HIS A 40 2.13 -7.90 -13.45
CA HIS A 40 1.45 -7.14 -14.51
C HIS A 40 -0.08 -7.27 -14.41
N GLU A 41 -0.61 -8.49 -14.29
CA GLU A 41 -2.04 -8.74 -14.14
C GLU A 41 -2.59 -8.11 -12.86
N THR A 42 -1.87 -8.25 -11.75
CA THR A 42 -2.33 -7.76 -10.45
C THR A 42 -2.34 -6.23 -10.37
N ALA A 43 -1.39 -5.58 -11.05
CA ALA A 43 -1.36 -4.14 -11.21
C ALA A 43 -2.61 -3.62 -11.93
N GLN A 44 -3.02 -4.28 -13.02
CA GLN A 44 -4.24 -3.91 -13.74
C GLN A 44 -5.49 -4.11 -12.89
N ILE A 45 -5.63 -5.27 -12.23
CA ILE A 45 -6.78 -5.59 -11.37
C ILE A 45 -6.89 -4.61 -10.20
N ALA A 46 -5.77 -4.23 -9.58
CA ALA A 46 -5.74 -3.29 -8.47
C ALA A 46 -5.83 -1.82 -8.92
N GLY A 47 -5.79 -1.53 -10.23
CA GLY A 47 -5.73 -0.16 -10.74
C GLY A 47 -4.48 0.60 -10.26
N VAL A 48 -3.34 -0.08 -10.18
CA VAL A 48 -2.05 0.49 -9.74
C VAL A 48 -1.05 0.41 -10.87
N ILE A 49 -0.23 1.44 -11.03
CA ILE A 49 0.87 1.43 -12.01
C ILE A 49 1.83 0.29 -11.68
N GLU A 50 2.20 -0.50 -12.69
CA GLU A 50 3.00 -1.73 -12.51
C GLU A 50 4.31 -1.49 -11.74
N ASN A 51 5.03 -0.39 -12.03
CA ASN A 51 6.26 -0.04 -11.30
C ASN A 51 6.02 0.16 -9.80
N THR A 52 4.87 0.73 -9.44
CA THR A 52 4.47 0.91 -8.03
C THR A 52 4.06 -0.42 -7.42
N ALA A 53 3.28 -1.24 -8.14
CA ALA A 53 2.92 -2.60 -7.69
C ALA A 53 4.17 -3.44 -7.42
N ARG A 54 5.16 -3.43 -8.33
CA ARG A 54 6.44 -4.13 -8.19
C ARG A 54 7.22 -3.65 -6.98
N SER A 55 7.30 -2.33 -6.76
CA SER A 55 7.95 -1.76 -5.56
C SER A 55 7.26 -2.19 -4.27
N ILE A 56 5.92 -2.20 -4.24
CA ILE A 56 5.12 -2.67 -3.10
C ILE A 56 5.40 -4.15 -2.84
N ILE A 57 5.26 -5.02 -3.84
CA ILE A 57 5.48 -6.47 -3.72
C ILE A 57 6.91 -6.75 -3.21
N ASN A 58 7.91 -6.09 -3.78
CA ASN A 58 9.30 -6.25 -3.35
C ASN A 58 9.52 -5.77 -1.91
N SER A 59 8.85 -4.69 -1.49
CA SER A 59 8.86 -4.26 -0.09
C SER A 59 8.25 -5.31 0.85
N TYR A 60 7.19 -6.01 0.43
CA TYR A 60 6.61 -7.10 1.21
C TYR A 60 7.54 -8.33 1.25
N LYS A 61 8.16 -8.70 0.12
CA LYS A 61 9.16 -9.78 0.06
C LYS A 61 10.37 -9.51 0.96
N ARG A 62 10.92 -8.28 0.93
CA ARG A 62 12.11 -7.90 1.71
C ARG A 62 11.86 -7.80 3.21
N LYS A 63 10.64 -7.45 3.63
CA LYS A 63 10.32 -7.34 5.06
C LYS A 63 10.20 -8.68 5.76
N GLY A 64 10.21 -9.81 5.04
CA GLY A 64 10.22 -11.14 5.65
C GLY A 64 9.01 -11.49 6.51
N GLU A 65 8.00 -10.62 6.61
CA GLU A 65 6.81 -10.80 7.44
C GLU A 65 5.64 -11.35 6.61
N ILE A 66 5.32 -12.63 6.79
CA ILE A 66 4.27 -13.09 7.71
C ILE A 66 2.87 -12.72 7.18
N TYR A 67 2.38 -13.50 6.21
CA TYR A 67 1.01 -13.99 6.32
C TYR A 67 1.10 -15.23 7.23
N ARG A 68 0.97 -15.02 8.53
CA ARG A 68 0.57 -16.06 9.48
C ARG A 68 -0.73 -15.60 10.12
#